data_AF-A0A9D8IIC1-F1
#
_entry.id   AF-A0A9D8IIC1-F1
#
_cell.length_a   1.000
_cell.length_b   1.000
_cell.length_c   1.000
_cell.angle_alpha   90.00
_cell.angle_beta   90.00
_cell.angle_gamma   90.00
#
_symmetry.space_group_name_H-M   'P 1'
#
loop_
_entity.id
_entity.type
_entity.pdbx_description
1 polymer ?
#
loop_
_entity_poly.entity_id
_entity_poly.type
_entity_poly.pdbx_seq_one_letter_code
_entity_poly.pdbx_strand_id
1 'polypeptide(L)'
;MRFRAIPGLCFAIWFRGPSGRFWDCWEYGSSNECEQGVQDMTESQPRRGFLARRLHGWMLRHQLPSNFRIHMVGIPMTVVALGLLAVLPWDLWWVSASLFVQGYFLQWIGHCWEGNDMGEWAFIKKLLGLPYVGISPRWNPSDPNQL
;
A
#
# COMPACT_ATOMS: atom_id res chain seq x y z
N MET A 1 48.07 22.49 21.31
CA MET A 1 47.26 23.56 20.67
C MET A 1 45.90 22.98 20.33
N ARG A 2 44.82 23.65 20.73
CA ARG A 2 43.42 23.20 20.49
C ARG A 2 43.03 23.51 19.04
N PHE A 3 42.67 22.50 18.25
CA PHE A 3 41.91 22.69 17.01
C PHE A 3 40.42 22.43 17.33
N ARG A 4 39.60 23.47 17.20
CA ARG A 4 38.13 23.36 17.14
C ARG A 4 37.77 22.76 15.79
N ALA A 5 36.92 21.72 15.77
CA ALA A 5 36.24 21.29 14.56
C ALA A 5 35.25 22.37 14.11
N ILE A 6 35.23 22.66 12.81
CA ILE A 6 34.29 23.59 12.17
C ILE A 6 33.11 22.75 11.65
N PRO A 7 31.85 23.04 12.03
CA PRO A 7 30.69 22.42 11.40
C PRO A 7 30.59 22.91 9.94
N GLY A 8 30.62 21.98 8.98
CA GLY A 8 30.50 22.30 7.54
C GLY A 8 31.35 21.49 6.56
N LEU A 9 32.10 20.46 6.98
CA LEU A 9 32.77 19.58 6.01
C LEU A 9 31.81 18.56 5.40
N CYS A 10 31.27 18.89 4.23
CA CYS A 10 30.69 17.94 3.28
C CYS A 10 31.80 17.12 2.61
N PHE A 11 31.79 15.81 2.80
CA PHE A 11 32.49 14.90 1.90
C PHE A 11 31.55 14.58 0.73
N ALA A 12 31.84 15.14 -0.46
CA ALA A 12 31.17 14.79 -1.70
C ALA A 12 31.97 13.69 -2.42
N ILE A 13 31.40 12.48 -2.51
CA ILE A 13 31.93 11.39 -3.33
C ILE A 13 31.23 11.47 -4.69
N TRP A 14 32.01 11.61 -5.77
CA TRP A 14 31.53 11.78 -7.15
C TRP A 14 31.32 10.44 -7.85
N PHE A 15 30.15 10.22 -8.48
CA PHE A 15 29.91 9.09 -9.39
C PHE A 15 29.24 9.57 -10.69
N ARG A 16 29.63 8.98 -11.84
CA ARG A 16 29.29 9.41 -13.21
C ARG A 16 28.58 8.29 -14.00
N GLY A 17 27.50 8.61 -14.72
CA GLY A 17 27.00 7.84 -15.89
C GLY A 17 25.47 7.75 -16.01
N PRO A 18 24.86 7.45 -17.17
CA PRO A 18 25.37 7.19 -18.52
C PRO A 18 25.01 8.30 -19.57
N SER A 19 24.37 9.40 -19.16
CA SER A 19 23.85 10.45 -20.07
C SER A 19 24.80 11.64 -20.32
N GLY A 20 26.03 11.57 -19.82
CA GLY A 20 27.04 12.62 -20.00
C GLY A 20 26.83 13.92 -19.20
N ARG A 21 25.73 14.07 -18.44
CA ARG A 21 25.49 15.26 -17.62
C ARG A 21 26.23 15.20 -16.29
N PHE A 22 27.06 16.22 -16.03
CA PHE A 22 27.56 16.56 -14.70
C PHE A 22 26.41 17.20 -13.91
N TRP A 23 26.18 16.72 -12.69
CA TRP A 23 25.43 17.51 -11.72
C TRP A 23 26.44 18.42 -11.04
N ASP A 24 26.46 19.68 -11.43
CA ASP A 24 27.18 20.71 -10.70
C ASP A 24 26.46 20.94 -9.38
N CYS A 25 27.10 20.54 -8.29
CA CYS A 25 26.68 20.87 -6.93
C CYS A 25 27.79 21.70 -6.31
N TRP A 26 27.86 23.00 -6.64
CA TRP A 26 28.17 24.06 -5.68
C TRP A 26 28.17 25.45 -6.33
N GLU A 27 27.14 26.26 -6.05
CA GLU A 27 27.32 27.70 -5.88
C GLU A 27 26.20 28.25 -4.98
N TYR A 28 26.58 28.66 -3.78
CA TYR A 28 25.96 29.65 -2.90
C TYR A 28 24.43 29.88 -2.99
N GLY A 29 23.64 28.81 -2.88
CA GLY A 29 22.20 28.90 -2.60
C GLY A 29 21.97 28.95 -1.09
N SER A 30 21.21 29.93 -0.61
CA SER A 30 20.84 30.03 0.80
C SER A 30 20.14 28.75 1.25
N SER A 31 20.24 28.37 2.52
CA SER A 31 19.56 27.16 3.06
C SER A 31 18.07 27.08 2.70
N ASN A 32 17.45 28.23 2.40
CA ASN A 32 16.05 28.36 2.03
C ASN A 32 15.74 27.75 0.64
N GLU A 33 16.67 27.72 -0.31
CA GLU A 33 16.42 27.22 -1.68
C GLU A 33 16.47 25.68 -1.75
N CYS A 34 17.32 25.06 -0.92
CA CYS A 34 17.33 23.60 -0.78
C CYS A 34 16.07 23.10 -0.04
N GLU A 35 15.59 23.86 0.95
CA GLU A 35 14.28 23.61 1.56
C GLU A 35 13.13 23.79 0.55
N GLN A 36 13.18 24.81 -0.31
CA GLN A 36 12.17 25.04 -1.35
C GLN A 36 12.13 23.92 -2.41
N GLY A 37 13.28 23.39 -2.84
CA GLY A 37 13.33 22.24 -3.76
C GLY A 37 12.79 20.95 -3.16
N VAL A 38 12.97 20.73 -1.86
CA VAL A 38 12.35 19.61 -1.13
C VAL A 38 10.85 19.84 -0.94
N GLN A 39 10.42 21.08 -0.67
CA GLN A 39 9.02 21.44 -0.55
C GLN A 39 8.26 21.25 -1.88
N ASP A 40 8.85 21.68 -3.01
CA ASP A 40 8.26 21.55 -4.35
C ASP A 40 8.12 20.07 -4.79
N MET A 41 9.08 19.22 -4.42
CA MET A 41 8.95 17.77 -4.62
C MET A 41 7.89 17.11 -3.73
N THR A 42 7.62 17.66 -2.53
CA THR A 42 6.52 17.17 -1.68
C THR A 42 5.15 17.66 -2.12
N GLU A 43 5.07 18.79 -2.81
CA GLU A 43 3.82 19.44 -3.22
C GLU A 43 3.25 18.88 -4.55
N SER A 44 4.11 18.31 -5.40
CA SER A 44 3.73 17.78 -6.72
C SER A 44 3.20 16.34 -6.75
N GLN A 45 3.04 15.66 -5.60
CA GLN A 45 2.33 14.37 -5.56
C GLN A 45 0.86 14.62 -5.94
N PRO A 46 0.39 14.18 -7.12
CA PRO A 46 -0.99 14.41 -7.52
C PRO A 46 -1.88 13.80 -6.45
N ARG A 47 -2.74 14.61 -5.84
CA ARG A 47 -3.73 14.15 -4.85
C ARG A 47 -4.70 13.20 -5.55
N ARG A 48 -4.29 11.93 -5.73
CA ARG A 48 -5.13 10.87 -6.28
C ARG A 48 -6.41 10.86 -5.46
N GLY A 49 -7.57 10.90 -6.11
CA GLY A 49 -8.86 10.87 -5.42
C GLY A 49 -8.96 9.70 -4.44
N PHE A 50 -9.85 9.79 -3.45
CA PHE A 50 -10.03 8.75 -2.43
C PHE A 50 -10.19 7.36 -3.04
N LEU A 51 -11.04 7.23 -4.07
CA LEU A 51 -11.28 5.98 -4.78
C LEU A 51 -10.02 5.46 -5.47
N ALA A 52 -9.28 6.34 -6.15
CA ALA A 52 -8.02 5.96 -6.81
C ALA A 52 -6.99 5.43 -5.79
N ARG A 53 -6.93 6.02 -4.58
CA ARG A 53 -6.05 5.52 -3.51
C ARG A 53 -6.51 4.17 -2.98
N ARG A 54 -7.82 3.96 -2.82
CA ARG A 54 -8.37 2.67 -2.35
C ARG A 54 -8.21 1.57 -3.37
N LEU A 55 -8.46 1.86 -4.65
CA LEU A 55 -8.25 0.94 -5.75
C LEU A 55 -6.76 0.57 -5.87
N HIS A 56 -5.87 1.56 -5.84
CA HIS A 56 -4.43 1.31 -5.87
C HIS A 56 -3.98 0.42 -4.71
N GLY A 57 -4.41 0.73 -3.49
CA GLY A 57 -4.11 -0.11 -2.32
C GLY A 57 -4.70 -1.51 -2.41
N TRP A 58 -5.87 -1.66 -3.02
CA TRP A 58 -6.47 -2.98 -3.27
C TRP A 58 -5.66 -3.76 -4.30
N MET A 59 -5.29 -3.15 -5.44
CA MET A 59 -4.45 -3.79 -6.46
C MET A 59 -3.09 -4.22 -5.90
N LEU A 60 -2.46 -3.41 -5.05
CA LEU A 60 -1.20 -3.76 -4.40
C LEU A 60 -1.27 -5.06 -3.58
N ARG A 61 -2.43 -5.36 -2.98
CA ARG A 61 -2.65 -6.56 -2.16
C ARG A 61 -3.11 -7.78 -2.94
N HIS A 62 -3.39 -7.67 -4.23
CA HIS A 62 -3.94 -8.75 -5.05
C HIS A 62 -3.08 -8.91 -6.32
N GLN A 63 -1.83 -9.35 -6.14
CA GLN A 63 -0.90 -9.53 -7.26
C GLN A 63 -1.15 -10.84 -7.99
N LEU A 64 -1.58 -11.90 -7.28
CA LEU A 64 -1.84 -13.19 -7.91
C LEU A 64 -3.12 -13.14 -8.75
N PRO A 65 -3.07 -13.53 -10.05
CA PRO A 65 -4.26 -13.56 -10.89
C PRO A 65 -5.37 -14.47 -10.35
N SER A 66 -5.00 -15.56 -9.66
CA SER A 66 -5.96 -16.44 -8.98
C SER A 66 -6.69 -15.70 -7.86
N ASN A 67 -5.96 -15.02 -6.98
CA ASN A 67 -6.51 -14.21 -5.89
C ASN A 67 -7.45 -13.12 -6.44
N PHE A 68 -7.04 -12.42 -7.49
CA PHE A 68 -7.86 -11.42 -8.17
C PHE A 68 -9.18 -12.01 -8.70
N ARG A 69 -9.12 -13.13 -9.43
CA ARG A 69 -10.29 -13.78 -10.04
C ARG A 69 -11.31 -14.21 -9.00
N ILE A 70 -10.86 -14.86 -7.92
CA ILE A 70 -11.78 -15.31 -6.88
C ILE A 70 -12.40 -14.13 -6.12
N HIS A 71 -11.70 -13.00 -5.99
CA HIS A 71 -12.28 -11.77 -5.44
C HIS A 71 -13.33 -11.14 -6.35
N MET A 72 -13.15 -11.21 -7.67
CA MET A 72 -14.18 -10.77 -8.63
C MET A 72 -15.47 -11.58 -8.52
N VAL A 73 -15.44 -12.77 -7.91
CA VAL A 73 -16.64 -13.58 -7.61
C VAL A 73 -17.10 -13.36 -6.17
N GLY A 74 -16.18 -13.43 -5.21
CA GLY A 74 -16.48 -13.35 -3.78
C GLY A 74 -17.04 -12.00 -3.35
N ILE A 75 -16.53 -10.87 -3.87
CA ILE A 75 -17.02 -9.52 -3.52
C ILE A 75 -18.46 -9.32 -4.00
N PRO A 76 -18.84 -9.58 -5.28
CA PRO A 76 -20.23 -9.48 -5.69
C PRO A 76 -21.15 -10.40 -4.88
N MET A 77 -20.72 -11.63 -4.56
CA MET A 77 -21.50 -12.54 -3.73
C MET A 77 -21.80 -11.97 -2.34
N THR A 78 -20.79 -11.42 -1.65
CA THR A 78 -21.02 -10.82 -0.32
C THR A 78 -21.88 -9.57 -0.39
N VAL A 79 -21.71 -8.72 -1.42
CA VAL A 79 -22.54 -7.53 -1.62
C VAL A 79 -24.00 -7.91 -1.89
N VAL A 80 -24.24 -8.89 -2.77
CA VAL A 80 -25.58 -9.41 -3.05
C VAL A 80 -26.20 -10.03 -1.80
N ALA A 81 -25.42 -10.79 -1.02
CA ALA A 81 -25.90 -11.38 0.22
C ALA A 81 -26.40 -10.32 1.23
N LEU A 82 -25.69 -9.21 1.37
CA LEU A 82 -26.12 -8.09 2.21
C LEU A 82 -27.41 -7.44 1.69
N GLY A 83 -27.53 -7.27 0.36
CA GLY A 83 -28.76 -6.79 -0.26
C GLY A 83 -29.94 -7.73 -0.03
N LEU A 84 -29.73 -9.04 -0.22
CA LEU A 84 -30.74 -10.07 0.00
C LEU A 84 -31.21 -10.12 1.46
N LEU A 85 -30.31 -9.94 2.43
CA LEU A 85 -30.68 -9.89 3.85
C LEU A 85 -31.66 -8.75 4.16
N ALA A 86 -31.61 -7.64 3.41
CA ALA A 86 -32.50 -6.51 3.60
C ALA A 86 -33.87 -6.66 2.90
N VAL A 87 -33.98 -7.51 1.87
CA VAL A 87 -35.20 -7.63 1.04
C VAL A 87 -35.95 -8.95 1.19
N LEU A 88 -35.25 -10.04 1.54
CA LEU A 88 -35.90 -11.33 1.75
C LEU A 88 -36.67 -11.33 3.07
N PRO A 89 -37.81 -12.03 3.14
CA PRO A 89 -38.49 -12.24 4.40
C PRO A 89 -37.60 -13.04 5.36
N TRP A 90 -37.78 -12.80 6.66
CA TRP A 90 -36.85 -13.26 7.69
C TRP A 90 -36.70 -14.79 7.74
N ASP A 91 -37.72 -15.54 7.37
CA ASP A 91 -37.68 -17.01 7.25
C ASP A 91 -36.64 -17.53 6.23
N LEU A 92 -36.19 -16.67 5.30
CA LEU A 92 -35.16 -16.96 4.30
C LEU A 92 -33.79 -16.34 4.62
N TRP A 93 -33.56 -15.85 5.85
CA TRP A 93 -32.29 -15.22 6.26
C TRP A 93 -31.06 -16.09 5.96
N TRP A 94 -31.23 -17.41 6.04
CA TRP A 94 -30.16 -18.39 5.85
C TRP A 94 -29.63 -18.38 4.42
N VAL A 95 -30.44 -18.04 3.41
CA VAL A 95 -29.99 -17.92 2.01
C VAL A 95 -28.94 -16.82 1.90
N SER A 96 -29.25 -15.64 2.47
CA SER A 96 -28.34 -14.51 2.53
C SER A 96 -27.09 -14.84 3.35
N ALA A 97 -27.25 -15.47 4.51
CA ALA A 97 -26.11 -15.87 5.34
C ALA A 97 -25.19 -16.87 4.64
N SER A 98 -25.74 -17.90 3.98
CA SER A 98 -24.97 -18.88 3.21
C SER A 98 -24.22 -18.24 2.05
N LEU A 99 -24.84 -17.31 1.33
CA LEU A 99 -24.19 -16.60 0.23
C LEU A 99 -23.05 -15.70 0.74
N PHE A 100 -23.27 -15.01 1.87
CA PHE A 100 -22.25 -14.21 2.53
C PHE A 100 -21.05 -15.07 2.95
N VAL A 101 -21.30 -16.19 3.65
CA VAL A 101 -20.23 -17.09 4.12
C VAL A 101 -19.44 -17.66 2.96
N GLN A 102 -20.09 -18.11 1.88
CA GLN A 102 -19.39 -18.63 0.70
C GLN A 102 -18.57 -17.54 -0.01
N GLY A 103 -19.14 -16.35 -0.22
CA GLY A 103 -18.42 -15.24 -0.83
C GLY A 103 -17.23 -14.78 0.00
N TYR A 104 -17.37 -14.76 1.33
CA TYR A 104 -16.30 -14.42 2.27
C TYR A 104 -15.21 -15.49 2.28
N PHE A 105 -15.59 -16.77 2.28
CA PHE A 105 -14.66 -17.89 2.24
C PHE A 105 -13.81 -17.90 0.98
N LEU A 106 -14.39 -17.57 -0.18
CA LEU A 106 -13.63 -17.41 -1.42
C LEU A 106 -12.58 -16.29 -1.30
N GLN A 107 -12.93 -15.15 -0.73
CA GLN A 107 -11.99 -14.04 -0.50
C GLN A 107 -10.85 -14.48 0.44
N TRP A 108 -11.19 -15.16 1.53
CA TRP A 108 -10.21 -15.69 2.48
C TRP A 108 -9.20 -16.63 1.84
N ILE A 109 -9.64 -17.57 0.99
CA ILE A 109 -8.74 -18.47 0.25
C ILE A 109 -7.71 -17.67 -0.57
N GLY A 110 -8.14 -16.59 -1.20
CA GLY A 110 -7.27 -15.75 -2.03
C GLY A 110 -6.22 -15.03 -1.22
N HIS A 111 -6.62 -14.48 -0.08
CA HIS A 111 -5.73 -13.88 0.90
C HIS A 111 -4.73 -14.89 1.47
N CYS A 112 -5.15 -16.14 1.73
CA CYS A 112 -4.25 -17.22 2.12
C CYS A 112 -3.21 -17.55 1.04
N TRP A 113 -3.61 -17.64 -0.23
CA TRP A 113 -2.68 -17.87 -1.34
C TRP A 113 -1.70 -16.72 -1.55
N GLU A 114 -2.18 -15.48 -1.41
CA GLU A 114 -1.38 -14.28 -1.49
C GLU A 114 -0.41 -14.16 -0.30
N GLY A 115 -0.82 -14.65 0.88
CA GLY A 115 -0.06 -14.56 2.12
C GLY A 115 -0.19 -13.20 2.80
N ASN A 116 -1.37 -12.58 2.72
CA ASN A 116 -1.68 -11.34 3.44
C ASN A 116 -3.03 -11.44 4.16
N ASP A 117 -3.24 -10.57 5.15
CA ASP A 117 -4.47 -10.52 5.92
C ASP A 117 -5.59 -9.87 5.11
N MET A 118 -6.83 -10.31 5.35
CA MET A 118 -8.01 -9.64 4.81
C MET A 118 -8.11 -8.22 5.39
N GLY A 119 -8.70 -7.30 4.63
CA GLY A 119 -8.69 -5.87 4.99
C GLY A 119 -9.29 -5.58 6.37
N GLU A 120 -10.40 -6.23 6.71
CA GLU A 120 -11.07 -6.13 8.00
C GLU A 120 -10.24 -6.75 9.14
N TRP A 121 -9.57 -7.88 8.90
CA TRP A 121 -8.69 -8.48 9.90
C TRP A 121 -7.43 -7.65 10.12
N ALA A 122 -6.82 -7.11 9.06
CA ALA A 122 -5.72 -6.17 9.16
C ALA A 122 -6.11 -4.92 9.97
N PHE A 123 -7.34 -4.41 9.76
CA PHE A 123 -7.88 -3.29 10.54
C PHE A 123 -8.09 -3.66 12.01
N ILE A 124 -8.74 -4.80 12.30
CA ILE A 124 -8.95 -5.28 13.67
C ILE A 124 -7.62 -5.50 14.39
N LYS A 125 -6.67 -6.20 13.76
CA LYS A 125 -5.32 -6.42 14.32
C LYS A 125 -4.63 -5.09 14.59
N LYS A 126 -4.71 -4.13 13.66
CA LYS A 126 -4.17 -2.78 13.85
C LYS A 126 -4.82 -2.06 15.04
N LEU A 127 -6.14 -2.15 15.21
CA LEU A 127 -6.83 -1.58 16.37
C LEU A 127 -6.39 -2.19 17.69
N LEU A 128 -6.07 -3.49 17.68
CA LEU A 128 -5.59 -4.23 18.84
C LEU A 128 -4.07 -4.13 19.06
N GLY A 129 -3.33 -3.41 18.20
CA GLY A 129 -1.87 -3.34 18.26
C GLY A 129 -1.16 -4.66 17.92
N LEU A 130 -1.85 -5.59 17.27
CA LEU A 130 -1.33 -6.88 16.86
C LEU A 130 -0.57 -6.77 15.51
N PRO A 131 0.46 -7.60 15.29
CA PRO A 131 1.12 -7.68 14.00
C PRO A 131 0.14 -8.14 12.92
N TYR A 132 0.15 -7.47 11.77
CA TYR A 132 -0.67 -7.81 10.61
C TYR A 132 0.13 -7.71 9.33
N VAL A 133 -0.24 -8.51 8.33
CA VAL A 133 0.41 -8.53 7.01
C VAL A 133 -0.52 -7.84 6.02
N GLY A 134 -0.28 -6.56 5.76
CA GLY A 134 -1.10 -5.80 4.81
C GLY A 134 -0.77 -6.13 3.35
N ILE A 135 0.50 -6.24 2.99
CA ILE A 135 0.98 -6.65 1.67
C ILE A 135 1.84 -7.89 1.90
N SER A 136 1.71 -8.89 1.04
CA SER A 136 2.53 -10.10 1.13
C SER A 136 4.01 -9.72 1.06
N PRO A 137 4.90 -10.30 1.90
CA PRO A 137 6.34 -10.02 1.83
C PRO A 137 6.91 -10.22 0.42
N ARG A 138 6.41 -11.23 -0.31
CA ARG A 138 6.76 -11.52 -1.71
C ARG A 138 6.58 -10.33 -2.65
N TRP A 139 5.65 -9.44 -2.35
CA TRP A 139 5.28 -8.29 -3.18
C TRP A 139 5.52 -6.95 -2.48
N ASN A 140 6.14 -6.96 -1.30
CA ASN A 140 6.40 -5.75 -0.54
C ASN A 140 7.61 -5.02 -1.14
N PRO A 141 7.43 -3.83 -1.76
CA PRO A 141 8.53 -3.09 -2.38
C PRO A 141 9.61 -2.63 -1.39
N SER A 142 9.31 -2.67 -0.09
CA SER A 142 10.21 -2.30 0.99
C SER A 142 10.86 -3.49 1.68
N ASP A 143 10.62 -4.72 1.21
CA ASP A 143 11.28 -5.92 1.74
C ASP A 143 12.71 -5.98 1.17
N PRO A 144 13.77 -5.91 2.01
CA PRO A 144 15.15 -5.98 1.55
C PRO A 144 15.52 -7.34 0.93
N ASN A 145 14.65 -8.36 1.04
CA ASN A 145 14.86 -9.70 0.50
C ASN A 145 14.02 -9.99 -0.76
N GLN A 146 13.37 -9.00 -1.36
CA GLN A 146 12.84 -9.16 -2.71
C GLN A 146 14.00 -9.37 -3.70
N LEU A 147 14.05 -10.55 -4.32
CA LEU A 147 14.97 -10.88 -5.41
C LEU A 147 14.63 -10.11 -6.70
#